data_AF-A0A944KV17-F1
#
_entry.id   AF-A0A944KV17-F1
#
_cell.length_a   1.000
_cell.length_b   1.000
_cell.length_c   1.000
_cell.angle_alpha   90.00
_cell.angle_beta   90.00
_cell.angle_gamma   90.00
#
_symmetry.space_group_name_H-M   'P 1'
#
loop_
_entity.id
_entity.type
_entity.pdbx_description
1 polymer ?
#
loop_
_entity_poly.entity_id
_entity_poly.type
_entity_poly.pdbx_seq_one_letter_code
_entity_poly.pdbx_strand_id
1 'polypeptide(L)'
;VGGVLSPVLANLFMHYAFDTWLTRTYPGVQFERYADDAVVHCVSERQAREVLAALANRMDEVGLRLHPDKTKIVYCKDGNRRGSYEHTSFTFLGFTFQARRARSRKGQNFTNFLPAISRQALKKISGEVRSWRLHLRIGLTFAELARRINPIVRGWMQYYGAFYRSQLFPLLRRISAYLMRWIRKKYKRLRPFKKAHKCWQRITSQHPRLFAHWAWTPCFW
;
A
#
# COMPACT_ATOMS: atom_id res chain seq x y z
N VAL A 1 2.58 -27.52 7.85
CA VAL A 1 2.24 -27.06 9.22
C VAL A 1 3.39 -26.20 9.70
N GLY A 2 3.24 -24.88 9.75
CA GLY A 2 4.30 -23.98 10.20
C GLY A 2 4.34 -23.96 11.72
N GLY A 3 5.40 -24.47 12.33
CA GLY A 3 5.55 -24.46 13.78
C GLY A 3 5.55 -23.03 14.32
N VAL A 4 4.87 -22.80 15.44
CA VAL A 4 4.70 -21.46 16.06
C VAL A 4 6.05 -20.81 16.40
N LEU A 5 7.11 -21.61 16.60
CA LEU A 5 8.47 -21.16 16.88
C LEU A 5 9.28 -20.77 15.63
N SER A 6 8.87 -21.22 14.44
CA SER A 6 9.64 -21.01 13.20
C SER A 6 9.89 -19.52 12.88
N PRO A 7 8.92 -18.60 13.01
CA PRO A 7 9.16 -17.18 12.77
C PRO A 7 10.15 -16.55 13.77
N VAL A 8 10.19 -17.05 15.01
CA VAL A 8 11.12 -16.55 16.04
C VAL A 8 12.53 -16.99 15.70
N LEU A 9 12.72 -18.27 15.38
CA LEU A 9 14.01 -18.82 15.00
C LEU A 9 14.56 -18.17 13.72
N ALA A 10 13.71 -17.99 12.71
CA ALA A 10 14.11 -17.30 11.47
C ALA A 10 14.55 -15.85 11.74
N ASN A 11 13.84 -15.11 12.61
CA ASN A 11 14.24 -13.76 12.97
C ASN A 11 15.52 -13.71 13.81
N LEU A 12 15.71 -14.65 14.73
CA LEU A 12 16.93 -14.76 15.53
C LEU A 12 18.14 -15.06 14.64
N PHE A 13 17.97 -15.98 13.69
CA PHE A 13 19.00 -16.30 12.71
C PHE A 13 19.35 -15.06 11.87
N MET A 14 18.36 -14.40 11.28
CA MET A 14 18.57 -13.19 10.47
C MET A 14 19.17 -12.03 11.28
N HIS A 15 18.90 -11.96 12.59
CA HIS A 15 19.52 -10.96 13.45
C HIS A 15 21.06 -11.07 13.50
N TYR A 16 21.60 -12.29 13.53
CA TYR A 16 23.05 -12.49 13.53
C TYR A 16 23.64 -12.59 12.12
N ALA A 17 22.94 -13.27 11.21
CA ALA A 17 23.39 -13.47 9.84
C ALA A 17 23.44 -12.15 9.05
N PHE A 18 22.44 -11.28 9.25
CA PHE A 18 22.27 -10.04 8.50
C PHE A 18 22.44 -8.80 9.39
N ASP A 19 21.56 -8.58 10.38
CA ASP A 19 21.46 -7.28 11.07
C ASP A 19 22.77 -6.90 11.76
N THR A 20 23.25 -7.78 12.64
CA THR A 20 24.45 -7.56 13.44
C THR A 20 25.71 -7.50 12.56
N TRP A 21 25.77 -8.34 11.53
CA TRP A 21 26.90 -8.37 10.60
C TRP A 21 26.98 -7.07 9.78
N LEU A 22 25.85 -6.60 9.26
CA LEU A 22 25.80 -5.39 8.44
C LEU A 22 26.16 -4.15 9.26
N THR A 23 25.65 -4.04 10.50
CA THR A 23 26.00 -2.94 11.42
C THR A 23 27.49 -2.92 11.77
N ARG A 24 28.12 -4.10 11.94
CA ARG A 24 29.56 -4.18 12.27
C ARG A 24 30.45 -3.88 11.06
N THR A 25 30.11 -4.42 9.90
CA THR A 25 30.96 -4.35 8.69
C THR A 25 30.78 -3.01 7.96
N TYR A 26 29.55 -2.47 7.97
CA TYR A 26 29.19 -1.24 7.28
C TYR A 26 28.42 -0.29 8.23
N PRO A 27 29.08 0.28 9.26
CA PRO A 27 28.41 1.08 10.29
C PRO A 27 27.69 2.34 9.77
N GLY A 28 28.07 2.84 8.59
CA GLY A 28 27.42 3.97 7.94
C GLY A 28 26.22 3.60 7.06
N VAL A 29 25.91 2.32 6.89
CA VAL A 29 24.82 1.83 6.03
C VAL A 29 23.58 1.58 6.89
N GLN A 30 22.49 2.28 6.57
CA GLN A 30 21.19 2.07 7.20
C GLN A 30 20.41 0.99 6.45
N PHE A 31 19.51 0.31 7.15
CA PHE A 31 18.64 -0.69 6.53
C PHE A 31 17.33 -0.84 7.29
N GLU A 32 16.30 -1.32 6.59
CA GLU A 32 15.06 -1.79 7.18
C GLU A 32 14.83 -3.25 6.80
N ARG A 33 14.61 -4.12 7.78
CA ARG A 33 14.28 -5.53 7.56
C ARG A 33 12.89 -5.85 8.09
N TYR A 34 12.15 -6.64 7.33
CA TYR A 34 10.89 -7.24 7.74
C TYR A 34 10.89 -8.72 7.34
N ALA A 35 11.04 -9.60 8.34
CA ALA A 35 11.28 -11.03 8.11
C ALA A 35 12.48 -11.27 7.16
N ASP A 36 12.24 -11.81 5.97
CA ASP A 36 13.22 -12.11 4.93
C ASP A 36 13.45 -10.95 3.95
N ASP A 37 12.53 -10.00 3.84
CA ASP A 37 12.67 -8.83 2.97
C ASP A 37 13.47 -7.74 3.68
N ALA A 38 14.51 -7.22 3.03
CA ALA A 38 15.33 -6.10 3.53
C ALA A 38 15.53 -5.02 2.47
N VAL A 39 15.62 -3.77 2.91
CA VAL A 39 16.02 -2.61 2.11
C VAL A 39 17.28 -2.03 2.74
N VAL A 40 18.31 -1.83 1.93
CA VAL A 40 19.62 -1.32 2.39
C VAL A 40 19.87 0.04 1.72
N HIS A 41 20.21 1.04 2.52
CA HIS A 41 20.38 2.42 2.09
C HIS A 41 21.86 2.74 1.85
N CYS A 42 22.20 2.97 0.59
CA CYS A 42 23.55 3.33 0.16
C CYS A 42 23.57 4.74 -0.42
N VAL A 43 24.65 5.48 -0.19
CA VAL A 43 24.81 6.87 -0.66
C VAL A 43 25.25 6.96 -2.13
N SER A 44 25.85 5.88 -2.65
CA SER A 44 26.32 5.80 -4.03
C SER A 44 26.08 4.41 -4.63
N GLU A 45 26.04 4.33 -5.95
CA GLU A 45 25.96 3.06 -6.67
C GLU A 45 27.18 2.16 -6.40
N ARG A 46 28.38 2.75 -6.30
CA ARG A 46 29.60 2.01 -5.96
C ARG A 46 29.45 1.30 -4.62
N GLN A 47 29.02 2.03 -3.59
CA GLN A 47 28.76 1.46 -2.27
C GLN A 47 27.65 0.39 -2.33
N ALA A 48 26.58 0.62 -3.12
CA ALA A 48 25.51 -0.35 -3.27
C ALA A 48 25.99 -1.67 -3.87
N ARG A 49 26.86 -1.63 -4.89
CA ARG A 49 27.45 -2.83 -5.50
C ARG A 49 28.40 -3.55 -4.56
N GLU A 50 29.23 -2.80 -3.83
CA GLU A 50 30.15 -3.35 -2.84
C GLU A 50 29.40 -4.07 -1.71
N VAL A 51 28.42 -3.41 -1.10
CA VAL A 51 27.60 -3.98 -0.02
C VAL A 51 26.79 -5.19 -0.52
N LEU A 52 26.26 -5.12 -1.75
CA LEU A 52 25.53 -6.25 -2.34
C LEU A 52 26.42 -7.48 -2.54
N ALA A 53 27.65 -7.30 -3.04
CA ALA A 53 28.60 -8.40 -3.21
C ALA A 53 29.00 -9.00 -1.86
N ALA A 54 29.28 -8.16 -0.86
CA ALA A 54 29.62 -8.61 0.48
C ALA A 54 28.44 -9.35 1.16
N LEU A 55 27.21 -8.85 1.00
CA LEU A 55 26.01 -9.53 1.47
C LEU A 55 25.79 -10.87 0.78
N ALA A 56 26.03 -10.96 -0.53
CA ALA A 56 25.89 -12.22 -1.26
C ALA A 56 26.84 -13.29 -0.71
N ASN A 57 28.12 -12.94 -0.52
CA ASN A 57 29.10 -13.84 0.09
C ASN A 57 28.70 -14.21 1.52
N ARG A 58 28.27 -13.24 2.32
CA ARG A 58 27.85 -13.48 3.70
C ARG A 58 26.65 -14.40 3.79
N MET A 59 25.65 -14.24 2.91
CA MET A 59 24.49 -15.12 2.89
C MET A 59 24.91 -16.56 2.53
N ASP A 60 25.83 -16.74 1.58
CA ASP A 60 26.32 -18.06 1.18
C ASP A 60 27.09 -18.76 2.33
N GLU A 61 27.92 -18.01 3.08
CA GLU A 61 28.62 -18.52 4.27
C GLU A 61 27.66 -19.10 5.33
N VAL A 62 26.46 -18.52 5.45
CA VAL A 62 25.45 -18.97 6.42
C VAL A 62 24.43 -19.93 5.79
N GLY A 63 24.67 -20.41 4.57
CA GLY A 63 23.84 -21.38 3.87
C GLY A 63 22.56 -20.80 3.25
N LEU A 64 22.49 -19.48 3.06
CA LEU A 64 21.39 -18.78 2.39
C LEU A 64 21.82 -18.27 1.00
N ARG A 65 20.84 -18.01 0.14
CA ARG A 65 21.08 -17.38 -1.16
C ARG A 65 20.17 -16.19 -1.36
N LEU A 66 20.73 -15.09 -1.83
CA LEU A 66 19.94 -13.95 -2.28
C LEU A 66 19.16 -14.33 -3.53
N HIS A 67 17.89 -13.95 -3.58
CA HIS A 67 17.05 -14.24 -4.73
C HIS A 67 17.43 -13.28 -5.88
N PRO A 68 17.91 -13.79 -7.03
CA PRO A 68 18.47 -12.95 -8.10
C PRO A 68 17.44 -11.97 -8.67
N ASP A 69 16.20 -12.42 -8.89
CA ASP A 69 15.16 -11.54 -9.48
C ASP A 69 14.58 -10.51 -8.49
N LYS A 70 14.70 -10.76 -7.19
CA LYS A 70 14.18 -9.84 -6.16
C LYS A 70 15.22 -8.79 -5.79
N THR A 71 16.51 -9.16 -5.82
CA THR A 71 17.60 -8.34 -5.35
C THR A 71 18.05 -7.40 -6.46
N LYS A 72 17.89 -6.09 -6.23
CA LYS A 72 18.22 -5.08 -7.23
C LYS A 72 18.65 -3.78 -6.57
N ILE A 73 19.56 -3.08 -7.23
CA ILE A 73 19.95 -1.72 -6.86
C ILE A 73 18.92 -0.77 -7.48
N VAL A 74 18.31 0.09 -6.66
CA VAL A 74 17.30 1.04 -7.11
C VAL A 74 17.75 2.46 -6.85
N TYR A 75 17.72 3.27 -7.90
CA TYR A 75 18.03 4.68 -7.80
C TYR A 75 16.82 5.46 -7.29
N CYS A 76 16.97 6.03 -6.09
CA CYS A 76 15.94 6.85 -5.44
C CYS A 76 15.88 8.25 -6.06
N LYS A 77 15.25 8.36 -7.23
CA LYS A 77 15.11 9.61 -7.99
C LYS A 77 14.23 10.63 -7.26
N ASP A 78 14.73 11.85 -7.13
CA ASP A 78 14.02 13.01 -6.56
C ASP A 78 14.28 14.28 -7.41
N GLY A 79 13.83 15.45 -6.94
CA GLY A 79 14.01 16.72 -7.66
C GLY A 79 15.46 17.17 -7.87
N ASN A 80 16.39 16.73 -7.02
CA ASN A 80 17.82 17.08 -7.10
C ASN A 80 18.62 16.03 -7.89
N ARG A 81 18.18 14.78 -7.82
CA ARG A 81 18.79 13.60 -8.42
C ARG A 81 18.34 13.42 -9.88
N ARG A 82 19.09 14.00 -10.83
CA ARG A 82 18.73 13.99 -12.27
C ARG A 82 19.20 12.76 -13.07
N GLY A 83 20.00 11.88 -12.47
CA GLY A 83 20.47 10.65 -13.10
C GLY A 83 19.35 9.78 -13.71
N SER A 84 19.72 9.02 -14.73
CA SER A 84 18.88 8.01 -15.38
C SER A 84 19.43 6.63 -15.06
N TYR A 85 18.56 5.76 -14.58
CA TYR A 85 18.89 4.41 -14.14
C TYR A 85 17.76 3.48 -14.54
N GLU A 86 18.08 2.21 -14.80
CA GLU A 86 17.10 1.19 -15.18
C GLU A 86 16.01 1.02 -14.12
N HIS A 87 16.41 0.94 -12.85
CA HIS A 87 15.49 0.76 -11.73
C HIS A 87 15.36 2.05 -10.92
N THR A 88 14.16 2.63 -10.95
CA THR A 88 13.82 3.86 -10.19
C THR A 88 12.62 3.67 -9.26
N SER A 89 12.20 2.43 -9.06
CA SER A 89 11.14 2.08 -8.13
C SER A 89 11.30 0.67 -7.57
N PHE A 90 10.83 0.47 -6.36
CA PHE A 90 10.72 -0.86 -5.74
C PHE A 90 9.44 -0.97 -4.92
N THR A 91 9.04 -2.20 -4.60
CA THR A 91 7.91 -2.47 -3.73
C THR A 91 8.40 -3.14 -2.45
N PHE A 92 7.98 -2.62 -1.30
CA PHE A 92 8.29 -3.14 0.01
C PHE A 92 7.03 -3.08 0.87
N LEU A 93 6.67 -4.19 1.53
CA LEU A 93 5.47 -4.31 2.39
C LEU A 93 4.18 -3.82 1.71
N GLY A 94 4.02 -4.10 0.41
CA GLY A 94 2.85 -3.70 -0.35
C GLY A 94 2.79 -2.21 -0.73
N PHE A 95 3.85 -1.44 -0.46
CA PHE A 95 4.01 -0.06 -0.92
C PHE A 95 5.06 0.03 -2.04
N THR A 96 4.73 0.71 -3.13
CA THR A 96 5.70 1.04 -4.19
C THR A 96 6.29 2.43 -3.95
N PHE A 97 7.60 2.45 -3.71
CA PHE A 97 8.42 3.63 -3.59
C PHE A 97 8.91 4.06 -4.98
N GLN A 98 8.68 5.32 -5.33
CA GLN A 98 9.11 5.92 -6.59
C GLN A 98 9.07 7.45 -6.49
N ALA A 99 9.64 8.13 -7.50
CA ALA A 99 9.49 9.58 -7.64
C ALA A 99 8.01 9.98 -7.76
N ARG A 100 7.55 10.85 -6.86
CA ARG A 100 6.18 11.36 -6.82
C ARG A 100 6.17 12.85 -6.46
N ARG A 101 5.12 13.53 -6.91
CA ARG A 101 4.89 14.94 -6.56
C ARG A 101 4.45 15.04 -5.10
N ALA A 102 5.13 15.90 -4.36
CA ALA A 102 4.89 16.25 -2.97
C ALA A 102 4.67 17.76 -2.85
N ARG A 103 3.98 18.19 -1.79
CA ARG A 103 3.75 19.61 -1.51
C ARG A 103 4.45 19.99 -0.21
N SER A 104 5.29 21.01 -0.26
CA SER A 104 5.97 21.58 0.89
C SER A 104 4.99 22.27 1.83
N ARG A 105 5.37 22.47 3.11
CA ARG A 105 4.62 23.31 4.06
C ARG A 105 4.37 24.73 3.52
N LYS A 106 5.28 25.25 2.69
CA LYS A 106 5.15 26.55 2.01
C LYS A 106 4.28 26.50 0.74
N GLY A 107 3.59 25.39 0.49
CA GLY A 107 2.68 25.21 -0.64
C GLY A 107 3.36 24.88 -1.99
N GLN A 108 4.69 24.89 -2.05
CA GLN A 108 5.47 24.62 -3.27
C GLN A 108 5.44 23.12 -3.64
N ASN A 109 5.32 22.82 -4.93
CA ASN A 109 5.35 21.45 -5.42
C ASN A 109 6.80 21.03 -5.71
N PHE A 110 7.20 19.85 -5.24
CA PHE A 110 8.50 19.27 -5.52
C PHE A 110 8.38 17.76 -5.78
N THR A 111 9.40 17.15 -6.35
CA THR A 111 9.46 15.70 -6.56
C THR A 111 10.26 15.07 -5.42
N ASN A 112 9.68 14.06 -4.78
CA ASN A 112 10.32 13.29 -3.73
C ASN A 112 10.10 11.79 -3.96
N PHE A 113 10.94 10.96 -3.36
CA PHE A 113 10.82 9.51 -3.44
C PHE A 113 9.85 9.03 -2.35
N LEU A 114 8.60 8.73 -2.73
CA LEU A 114 7.53 8.52 -1.76
C LEU A 114 6.80 7.18 -1.94
N PRO A 115 6.45 6.50 -0.83
CA PRO A 115 5.65 5.29 -0.86
C PRO A 115 4.17 5.59 -1.16
N ALA A 116 3.55 4.67 -1.90
CA ALA A 116 2.10 4.57 -2.03
C ALA A 116 1.70 3.11 -2.20
N ILE A 117 0.42 2.77 -2.03
CA ILE A 117 -0.07 1.41 -2.28
C ILE A 117 0.44 0.88 -3.64
N SER A 118 1.01 -0.32 -3.61
CA SER A 118 1.51 -0.97 -4.81
C SER A 118 0.38 -1.35 -5.77
N ARG A 119 0.69 -1.43 -7.06
CA ARG A 119 -0.29 -1.83 -8.07
C ARG A 119 -0.85 -3.24 -7.78
N GLN A 120 -0.01 -4.15 -7.31
CA GLN A 120 -0.41 -5.51 -6.97
C GLN A 120 -1.36 -5.53 -5.77
N ALA A 121 -1.03 -4.82 -4.69
CA ALA A 121 -1.92 -4.67 -3.53
C ALA A 121 -3.25 -4.03 -3.92
N LEU A 122 -3.22 -2.94 -4.68
CA LEU A 122 -4.42 -2.26 -5.17
C LEU A 122 -5.28 -3.17 -6.05
N LYS A 123 -4.66 -4.00 -6.90
CA LYS A 123 -5.36 -5.01 -7.72
C LYS A 123 -6.03 -6.07 -6.85
N LYS A 124 -5.34 -6.56 -5.82
CA LYS A 124 -5.87 -7.55 -4.87
C LYS A 124 -7.13 -7.03 -4.17
N ILE A 125 -7.04 -5.88 -3.50
CA ILE A 125 -8.19 -5.30 -2.79
C ILE A 125 -9.30 -4.83 -3.75
N SER A 126 -8.95 -4.40 -4.97
CA SER A 126 -9.94 -4.11 -6.02
C SER A 126 -10.72 -5.37 -6.44
N GLY A 127 -10.05 -6.52 -6.52
CA GLY A 127 -10.65 -7.81 -6.79
C GLY A 127 -11.63 -8.22 -5.68
N GLU A 128 -11.25 -7.98 -4.43
CA GLU A 128 -12.11 -8.24 -3.27
C GLU A 128 -13.35 -7.35 -3.25
N VAL A 129 -13.21 -6.04 -3.51
CA VAL A 129 -14.37 -5.13 -3.65
C VAL A 129 -15.32 -5.61 -4.76
N ARG A 130 -14.77 -6.14 -5.87
CA ARG A 130 -15.56 -6.68 -6.97
C ARG A 130 -16.29 -7.97 -6.56
N SER A 131 -15.65 -8.85 -5.78
CA SER A 131 -16.22 -10.14 -5.36
C SER A 131 -17.41 -9.97 -4.41
N TRP A 132 -17.45 -8.88 -3.63
CA TRP A 132 -18.60 -8.59 -2.76
C TRP A 132 -19.92 -8.44 -3.51
N ARG A 133 -19.87 -8.03 -4.79
CA ARG A 133 -21.02 -7.78 -5.65
C ARG A 133 -22.12 -6.97 -4.94
N LEU A 134 -21.74 -5.93 -4.20
CA LEU A 134 -22.64 -5.18 -3.28
C LEU A 134 -23.96 -4.78 -3.95
N HIS A 135 -23.90 -4.33 -5.21
CA HIS A 135 -25.05 -3.96 -6.02
C HIS A 135 -26.10 -5.07 -6.26
N LEU A 136 -25.78 -6.34 -6.01
CA LEU A 136 -26.72 -7.46 -6.11
C LEU A 136 -27.34 -7.86 -4.77
N ARG A 137 -26.83 -7.35 -3.64
CA ARG A 137 -27.27 -7.71 -2.29
C ARG A 137 -28.51 -6.91 -1.86
N ILE A 138 -29.56 -6.90 -2.67
CA ILE A 138 -30.76 -6.06 -2.48
C ILE A 138 -31.58 -6.41 -1.22
N GLY A 139 -31.46 -7.65 -0.71
CA GLY A 139 -32.11 -8.09 0.52
C GLY A 139 -31.56 -7.42 1.78
N LEU A 140 -30.30 -7.00 1.77
CA LEU A 140 -29.67 -6.36 2.95
C LEU A 140 -30.14 -4.93 3.13
N THR A 141 -30.00 -4.36 4.32
CA THR A 141 -30.16 -2.93 4.57
C THR A 141 -28.84 -2.19 4.35
N PHE A 142 -28.91 -0.86 4.30
CA PHE A 142 -27.72 -0.03 4.14
C PHE A 142 -26.77 -0.15 5.35
N ALA A 143 -27.33 -0.28 6.56
CA ALA A 143 -26.57 -0.52 7.79
C ALA A 143 -25.91 -1.90 7.82
N GLU A 144 -26.57 -2.94 7.29
CA GLU A 144 -25.98 -4.28 7.19
C GLU A 144 -24.82 -4.34 6.19
N LEU A 145 -24.95 -3.66 5.05
CA LEU A 145 -23.85 -3.52 4.09
C LEU A 145 -22.65 -2.83 4.75
N ALA A 146 -22.91 -1.72 5.47
CA ALA A 146 -21.89 -1.01 6.23
C ALA A 146 -21.21 -1.92 7.27
N ARG A 147 -21.99 -2.65 8.09
CA ARG A 147 -21.47 -3.57 9.11
C ARG A 147 -20.52 -4.62 8.52
N ARG A 148 -20.84 -5.16 7.34
CA ARG A 148 -20.03 -6.17 6.65
C ARG A 148 -18.72 -5.62 6.10
N ILE A 149 -18.73 -4.45 5.44
CA ILE A 149 -17.54 -3.96 4.71
C ILE A 149 -16.68 -3.00 5.54
N ASN A 150 -17.24 -2.32 6.53
CA ASN A 150 -16.53 -1.30 7.29
C ASN A 150 -15.25 -1.80 7.99
N PRO A 151 -15.20 -3.00 8.60
CA PRO A 151 -13.96 -3.48 9.23
C PRO A 151 -12.82 -3.64 8.20
N ILE A 152 -13.14 -4.21 7.03
CA ILE A 152 -12.17 -4.46 5.95
C ILE A 152 -11.69 -3.13 5.37
N VAL A 153 -12.62 -2.26 5.01
CA VAL A 153 -12.32 -0.95 4.41
C VAL A 153 -11.53 -0.07 5.39
N ARG A 154 -11.87 -0.09 6.70
CA ARG A 154 -11.08 0.60 7.73
C ARG A 154 -9.65 0.07 7.79
N GLY A 155 -9.46 -1.25 7.76
CA GLY A 155 -8.12 -1.85 7.74
C GLY A 155 -7.30 -1.36 6.55
N TRP A 156 -7.88 -1.35 5.34
CA TRP A 156 -7.19 -0.84 4.15
C TRP A 156 -6.88 0.64 4.23
N MET A 157 -7.82 1.47 4.72
CA MET A 157 -7.59 2.90 4.91
C MET A 157 -6.46 3.14 5.91
N GLN A 158 -6.47 2.45 7.05
CA GLN A 158 -5.46 2.61 8.08
C GLN A 158 -4.08 2.20 7.60
N TYR A 159 -3.98 1.06 6.92
CA TYR A 159 -2.71 0.54 6.44
C TYR A 159 -2.22 1.31 5.19
N TYR A 160 -2.95 1.19 4.08
CA TYR A 160 -2.50 1.74 2.80
C TYR A 160 -2.61 3.27 2.70
N GLY A 161 -3.35 3.90 3.60
CA GLY A 161 -3.46 5.35 3.66
C GLY A 161 -2.58 6.00 4.74
N ALA A 162 -1.60 5.29 5.29
CA ALA A 162 -0.55 5.90 6.11
C ALA A 162 0.24 6.98 5.33
N PHE A 163 0.45 6.78 4.03
CA PHE A 163 1.24 7.68 3.17
C PHE A 163 0.36 8.40 2.13
N TYR A 164 0.50 8.07 0.84
CA TYR A 164 -0.17 8.74 -0.28
C TYR A 164 -1.67 8.37 -0.39
N ARG A 165 -2.48 8.82 0.58
CA ARG A 165 -3.93 8.53 0.72
C ARG A 165 -4.73 8.68 -0.57
N SER A 166 -4.37 9.67 -1.39
CA SER A 166 -5.07 9.95 -2.65
C SER A 166 -5.00 8.79 -3.66
N GLN A 167 -4.00 7.90 -3.57
CA GLN A 167 -3.96 6.68 -4.40
C GLN A 167 -5.09 5.69 -4.06
N LEU A 168 -5.69 5.77 -2.87
CA LEU A 168 -6.83 4.94 -2.50
C LEU A 168 -8.17 5.53 -2.96
N PHE A 169 -8.26 6.83 -3.24
CA PHE A 169 -9.53 7.48 -3.58
C PHE A 169 -10.28 6.81 -4.74
N PRO A 170 -9.63 6.39 -5.84
CA PRO A 170 -10.33 5.67 -6.91
C PRO A 170 -10.99 4.37 -6.45
N LEU A 171 -10.36 3.62 -5.53
CA LEU A 171 -10.95 2.41 -4.95
C LEU A 171 -12.15 2.75 -4.06
N LEU A 172 -12.00 3.73 -3.16
CA LEU A 172 -13.05 4.13 -2.23
C LEU A 172 -14.28 4.68 -2.96
N ARG A 173 -14.07 5.50 -3.99
CA ARG A 173 -15.12 5.99 -4.89
C ARG A 173 -15.81 4.84 -5.63
N ARG A 174 -15.07 3.81 -6.06
CA ARG A 174 -15.65 2.61 -6.68
C ARG A 174 -16.58 1.85 -5.72
N ILE A 175 -16.25 1.77 -4.42
CA ILE A 175 -17.15 1.22 -3.40
C ILE A 175 -18.43 2.05 -3.34
N SER A 176 -18.32 3.39 -3.26
CA SER A 176 -19.48 4.28 -3.31
C SER A 176 -20.31 4.12 -4.59
N ALA A 177 -19.68 3.90 -5.75
CA ALA A 177 -20.38 3.62 -7.00
C ALA A 177 -21.17 2.30 -6.97
N TYR A 178 -20.64 1.25 -6.32
CA TYR A 178 -21.40 0.01 -6.09
C TYR A 178 -22.60 0.23 -5.17
N LEU A 179 -22.44 1.04 -4.11
CA LEU A 179 -23.53 1.40 -3.20
C LEU A 179 -24.60 2.23 -3.93
N MET A 180 -24.20 3.17 -4.79
CA MET A 180 -25.13 3.92 -5.64
C MET A 180 -25.93 2.98 -6.57
N ARG A 181 -25.25 2.02 -7.23
CA ARG A 181 -25.94 0.99 -8.04
C ARG A 181 -26.90 0.15 -7.20
N TRP A 182 -26.51 -0.20 -5.98
CA TRP A 182 -27.37 -0.93 -5.03
C TRP A 182 -28.64 -0.15 -4.69
N ILE A 183 -28.54 1.15 -4.35
CA ILE A 183 -29.70 2.01 -4.04
C ILE A 183 -30.68 2.03 -5.22
N ARG A 184 -30.16 2.24 -6.44
CA ARG A 184 -30.96 2.31 -7.67
C ARG A 184 -31.66 0.98 -8.00
N LYS A 185 -31.05 -0.17 -7.63
CA LYS A 185 -31.64 -1.50 -7.81
C LYS A 185 -32.67 -1.83 -6.73
N LYS A 186 -32.40 -1.52 -5.46
CA LYS A 186 -33.30 -1.82 -4.33
C LYS A 186 -34.58 -0.99 -4.36
N TYR A 187 -34.48 0.31 -4.66
CA TYR A 187 -35.61 1.22 -4.59
C TYR A 187 -36.05 1.65 -6.00
N LYS A 188 -37.20 1.14 -6.47
CA LYS A 188 -37.76 1.47 -7.79
C LYS A 188 -37.87 2.99 -8.02
N ARG A 189 -38.31 3.75 -7.00
CA ARG A 189 -38.42 5.23 -7.05
C ARG A 189 -37.09 5.97 -7.25
N LEU A 190 -35.97 5.31 -6.92
CA LEU A 190 -34.61 5.85 -7.06
C LEU A 190 -33.88 5.30 -8.28
N ARG A 191 -34.55 4.60 -9.22
CA ARG A 191 -33.93 4.21 -10.51
C ARG A 191 -33.36 5.41 -11.29
N PRO A 192 -34.07 6.56 -11.39
CA PRO A 192 -33.53 7.75 -12.05
C PRO A 192 -32.33 8.32 -11.29
N PHE A 193 -31.24 8.57 -12.01
CA PHE A 193 -29.98 9.00 -11.40
C PHE A 193 -30.11 10.29 -10.58
N LYS A 194 -30.84 11.31 -11.08
CA LYS A 194 -31.04 12.58 -10.38
C LYS A 194 -31.69 12.38 -9.00
N LYS A 195 -32.69 11.49 -8.89
CA LYS A 195 -33.36 11.16 -7.62
C LYS A 195 -32.43 10.38 -6.69
N ALA A 196 -31.72 9.37 -7.22
CA ALA A 196 -30.73 8.61 -6.44
C ALA A 196 -29.61 9.50 -5.91
N HIS A 197 -29.12 10.42 -6.72
CA HIS A 197 -28.06 11.35 -6.37
C HIS A 197 -28.47 12.30 -5.25
N LYS A 198 -29.65 12.94 -5.36
CA LYS A 198 -30.21 13.74 -4.26
C LYS A 198 -30.36 12.94 -2.97
N CYS A 199 -30.84 11.70 -3.08
CA CYS A 199 -30.95 10.81 -1.92
C CYS A 199 -29.59 10.47 -1.32
N TRP A 200 -28.57 10.20 -2.16
CA TRP A 200 -27.20 9.94 -1.71
C TRP A 200 -26.63 11.12 -0.95
N GLN A 201 -26.71 12.32 -1.51
CA GLN A 201 -26.26 13.56 -0.86
C GLN A 201 -26.90 13.72 0.53
N ARG A 202 -28.22 13.54 0.61
CA ARG A 202 -28.94 13.60 1.89
C ARG A 202 -28.42 12.58 2.90
N ILE A 203 -28.23 11.33 2.48
CA ILE A 203 -27.75 10.26 3.39
C ILE A 203 -26.31 10.51 3.83
N THR A 204 -25.42 10.93 2.92
CA THR A 204 -24.02 11.22 3.27
C THR A 204 -23.90 12.43 4.20
N SER A 205 -24.81 13.42 4.08
CA SER A 205 -24.84 14.57 4.99
C SER A 205 -25.41 14.21 6.36
N GLN A 206 -26.46 13.38 6.43
CA GLN A 206 -27.09 12.97 7.70
C GLN A 206 -26.27 11.93 8.46
N HIS A 207 -25.61 11.02 7.73
CA HIS A 207 -24.86 9.90 8.32
C HIS A 207 -23.45 9.78 7.70
N PRO A 208 -22.57 10.78 7.87
CA PRO A 208 -21.27 10.85 7.20
C PRO A 208 -20.31 9.71 7.58
N ARG A 209 -20.56 9.01 8.70
CA ARG A 209 -19.74 7.90 9.20
C ARG A 209 -20.36 6.52 9.00
N LEU A 210 -21.50 6.42 8.30
CA LEU A 210 -22.15 5.13 8.09
C LEU A 210 -21.24 4.15 7.34
N PHE A 211 -20.54 4.64 6.32
CA PHE A 211 -19.47 3.90 5.67
C PHE A 211 -18.12 4.53 6.00
N ALA A 212 -17.14 3.70 6.36
CA ALA A 212 -15.84 4.17 6.80
C ALA A 212 -15.14 5.10 5.79
N HIS A 213 -15.23 4.76 4.50
CA HIS A 213 -14.56 5.50 3.44
C HIS A 213 -15.18 6.87 3.13
N TRP A 214 -16.40 7.15 3.62
CA TRP A 214 -17.03 8.46 3.44
C TRP A 214 -16.30 9.58 4.19
N ALA A 215 -15.54 9.24 5.23
CA ALA A 215 -14.67 10.20 5.91
C ALA A 215 -13.59 10.80 4.99
N TRP A 216 -13.20 10.09 3.92
CA TRP A 216 -12.21 10.56 2.95
C TRP A 216 -12.83 10.95 1.62
N THR A 217 -13.79 10.15 1.16
CA THR A 217 -14.46 10.32 -0.12
C THR A 217 -15.97 10.07 0.04
N PRO A 218 -16.76 11.08 0.42
CA PRO A 218 -18.22 10.96 0.46
C PRO A 218 -18.82 10.90 -0.94
N CYS A 219 -18.08 11.41 -1.94
CA CYS A 219 -18.43 11.36 -3.35
C CYS A 219 -18.20 9.96 -3.96
N PHE A 220 -18.95 9.64 -5.03
CA PHE A 220 -18.79 8.41 -5.82
C PHE A 220 -18.15 8.64 -7.20
N TRP A 221 -17.70 9.87 -7.47
CA TRP A 221 -16.92 10.32 -8.63
C TRP A 221 -15.53 10.80 -8.18
#